data_AF-A0AA93ARV8-F1
#
_entry.id   AF-A0AA93ARV8-F1
#
_cell.length_a   1.000
_cell.length_b   1.000
_cell.length_c   1.000
_cell.angle_alpha   90.00
_cell.angle_beta   90.00
_cell.angle_gamma   90.00
#
_symmetry.space_group_name_H-M   'P 1'
#
loop_
_entity.id
_entity.type
_entity.pdbx_description
1 polymer ?
#
loop_
_entity_poly.entity_id
_entity_poly.type
_entity_poly.pdbx_seq_one_letter_code
_entity_poly.pdbx_strand_id
1 'polypeptide(L)' 'GVPVATIPLFQLDMWEHAFYLDYQNVKADYVTAIWDIVNWADVQARFTAARSSASGLVVPQA' A
#
# COMPACT_ATOMS: atom_id res chain seq x y z
N GLY A 1 8.11 -3.24 -11.28
CA GLY A 1 8.96 -3.70 -10.18
C GLY A 1 9.16 -2.55 -9.22
N VAL A 2 9.06 -2.80 -7.92
CA VAL A 2 9.33 -1.78 -6.89
C VAL A 2 10.83 -1.44 -6.91
N PRO A 3 11.23 -0.16 -6.97
CA PRO A 3 12.64 0.20 -7.00
C PRO A 3 13.34 -0.25 -5.71
N VAL A 4 14.58 -0.72 -5.85
CA VAL A 4 15.47 -1.02 -4.72
C VAL A 4 15.50 0.17 -3.75
N ALA A 5 15.34 -0.12 -2.45
CA ALA A 5 15.21 0.83 -1.33
C ALA A 5 13.84 1.51 -1.12
N THR A 6 12.76 1.04 -1.78
CA THR A 6 11.39 1.47 -1.42
C THR A 6 10.80 0.58 -0.34
N ILE A 7 10.25 1.18 0.72
CA ILE A 7 9.51 0.46 1.78
C ILE A 7 8.02 0.62 1.50
N PRO A 8 7.30 -0.43 1.07
CA PRO A 8 5.86 -0.33 0.80
C PRO A 8 5.09 -0.19 2.12
N LEU A 9 4.19 0.80 2.16
CA LEU A 9 3.33 1.07 3.32
C LEU A 9 1.95 0.43 3.19
N PHE A 10 1.47 0.30 1.95
CA PHE A 10 0.20 -0.29 1.58
C PHE A 10 0.31 -0.88 0.17
N GLN A 11 -0.33 -2.03 -0.06
CA GLN A 11 -0.38 -2.68 -1.37
C GLN A 11 -1.81 -3.19 -1.63
N LEU A 12 -2.27 -3.01 -2.86
CA LEU A 12 -3.53 -3.52 -3.35
C LEU A 12 -3.28 -4.71 -4.26
N ASP A 13 -3.96 -5.84 -4.02
CA ASP A 13 -3.91 -6.99 -4.90
C ASP A 13 -4.93 -6.84 -6.04
N MET A 14 -4.44 -6.76 -7.27
CA MET A 14 -5.27 -6.57 -8.48
C MET A 14 -5.45 -7.86 -9.29
N TRP A 15 -5.13 -9.02 -8.72
CA TRP A 15 -5.45 -10.29 -9.35
C TRP A 15 -6.96 -10.55 -9.29
N GLU A 16 -7.52 -11.13 -10.35
CA GLU A 16 -8.96 -11.39 -10.43
C GLU A 16 -9.47 -12.19 -9.23
N HIS A 17 -8.70 -13.16 -8.74
CA HIS A 17 -9.09 -13.92 -7.55
C HIS A 17 -9.28 -13.08 -6.27
N ALA A 18 -8.73 -11.87 -6.20
CA ALA A 18 -8.84 -11.00 -5.02
C ALA A 18 -10.15 -10.22 -4.98
N PHE A 19 -10.86 -10.06 -6.11
CA PHE A 19 -12.06 -9.22 -6.18
C PHE A 19 -13.22 -9.79 -7.00
N TYR A 20 -13.01 -10.86 -7.76
CA TYR A 20 -13.98 -11.31 -8.77
C TYR A 20 -15.29 -11.86 -8.16
N LEU A 21 -15.25 -12.44 -6.96
CA LEU A 21 -16.47 -12.94 -6.32
C LEU A 21 -17.46 -11.81 -5.96
N ASP A 22 -16.95 -10.68 -5.49
CA ASP A 22 -17.77 -9.56 -5.02
C ASP A 22 -18.00 -8.50 -6.11
N TYR A 23 -17.01 -8.27 -6.97
CA TYR A 23 -17.00 -7.17 -7.95
C TYR A 23 -16.92 -7.64 -9.41
N GLN A 24 -16.76 -8.95 -9.65
CA GLN A 24 -16.66 -9.55 -10.99
C GLN A 24 -15.70 -8.77 -11.91
N ASN A 25 -16.22 -8.19 -12.98
CA ASN A 25 -15.52 -7.42 -13.99
C ASN A 25 -15.45 -5.91 -13.70
N VAL A 26 -16.05 -5.43 -12.59
CA VAL A 26 -16.09 -4.01 -12.22
C VAL A 26 -14.93 -3.66 -11.29
N LYS A 27 -13.71 -3.65 -11.83
CA LYS A 27 -12.48 -3.34 -11.08
C LYS A 27 -12.50 -1.98 -10.39
N ALA A 28 -13.24 -1.01 -10.94
CA ALA A 28 -13.35 0.33 -10.39
C ALA A 28 -14.02 0.35 -9.01
N ASP A 29 -15.02 -0.50 -8.81
CA ASP A 29 -15.77 -0.58 -7.55
C ASP A 29 -14.91 -1.20 -6.46
N TYR A 30 -14.12 -2.24 -6.79
CA TYR A 30 -13.13 -2.81 -5.88
C TYR A 30 -12.09 -1.78 -5.42
N VAL A 31 -11.56 -0.97 -6.35
CA VAL A 31 -10.59 0.10 -6.03
C VAL A 31 -11.23 1.22 -5.21
N THR A 32 -12.53 1.44 -5.33
CA THR A 32 -13.24 2.44 -4.51
C THR A 32 -13.46 1.91 -3.10
N ALA A 33 -13.94 0.68 -2.97
CA ALA A 33 -14.26 0.06 -1.68
C ALA A 33 -13.04 -0.21 -0.80
N ILE A 34 -11.85 -0.45 -1.38
CA ILE A 34 -10.67 -0.76 -0.58
C ILE A 34 -10.34 0.37 0.41
N TRP A 35 -10.56 1.64 0.03
CA TRP A 35 -10.23 2.80 0.86
C TRP A 35 -11.03 2.87 2.17
N ASP A 36 -12.23 2.28 2.19
CA ASP A 36 -13.08 2.21 3.37
C ASP A 36 -12.62 1.16 4.38
N ILE A 37 -11.84 0.16 3.94
CA ILE A 37 -11.40 -0.98 4.77
C ILE A 37 -9.90 -1.00 5.05
N VAL A 38 -9.12 -0.05 4.51
CA VAL A 38 -7.68 0.05 4.81
C VAL A 38 -7.46 0.24 6.31
N ASN A 39 -6.59 -0.60 6.90
CA ASN A 39 -6.12 -0.40 8.27
C ASN A 39 -5.06 0.72 8.32
N TRP A 40 -5.53 1.96 8.47
CA TRP A 40 -4.67 3.14 8.54
C TRP A 40 -3.71 3.17 9.73
N ALA A 41 -4.06 2.50 10.84
CA ALA A 41 -3.18 2.41 12.01
C ALA A 41 -1.93 1.57 11.69
N ASP A 42 -2.07 0.47 10.94
CA ASP A 42 -0.95 -0.35 10.48
C ASP A 42 -0.08 0.42 9.47
N VAL A 43 -0.69 1.13 8.52
CA VAL A 43 0.03 1.98 7.56
C VAL A 43 0.86 3.05 8.28
N GLN A 44 0.29 3.70 9.30
CA GLN A 44 0.99 4.69 10.11
C GLN A 44 2.16 4.06 10.90
N ALA A 45 1.97 2.86 11.46
CA ALA A 45 3.04 2.15 12.17
C ALA A 45 4.20 1.79 11.22
N ARG A 46 3.91 1.30 10.02
CA ARG A 46 4.91 1.03 8.97
C ARG A 46 5.64 2.28 8.52
N PHE A 47 4.93 3.42 8.39
CA PHE A 47 5.54 4.69 8.04
C PHE A 47 6.54 5.16 9.10
N THR A 48 6.14 5.08 10.38
CA THR A 48 7.02 5.44 11.50
C THR A 48 8.26 4.55 11.54
N ALA A 49 8.09 3.24 11.36
CA ALA A 49 9.20 2.28 11.30
C ALA A 49 10.12 2.53 10.09
N ALA A 50 9.54 2.80 8.91
CA ALA A 50 10.31 3.14 7.71
C ALA A 50 11.16 4.39 7.92
N ARG A 51 10.61 5.42 8.59
CA ARG A 51 11.35 6.64 8.93
C ARG A 51 12.45 6.44 9.96
N SER A 52 12.26 5.57 10.95
CA SER A 52 13.25 5.36 12.03
C SER A 52 14.37 4.38 11.63
N SER A 53 14.06 3.40 10.79
CA SER A 53 15.01 2.37 10.33
C SER A 53 15.80 2.76 9.07
N ALA A 54 15.48 3.90 8.46
CA ALA A 54 16.13 4.47 7.27
C ALA A 54 17.52 5.07 7.57
N SER A 55 18.40 4.38 8.30
CA SER A 55 19.79 4.82 8.57
C SER A 55 20.71 4.84 7.32
N GLY A 56 20.17 4.65 6.11
CA GLY A 56 20.89 4.71 4.84
C GLY A 56 20.07 5.25 3.66
N LEU A 57 18.93 5.88 3.92
CA LEU A 57 18.06 6.45 2.88
C LEU A 57 18.40 7.93 2.75
N VAL A 58 19.01 8.32 1.62
CA VAL A 58 19.31 9.72 1.30
C VAL A 58 17.97 10.46 1.13
N VAL A 59 17.53 11.14 2.18
CA VAL A 59 16.44 12.11 2.10
C VAL A 59 16.99 13.41 1.52
N PRO A 60 16.39 13.98 0.46
CA PRO A 60 16.69 15.34 0.05
C PRO A 60 16.33 16.26 1.22
N GLN A 61 17.34 16.92 1.81
CA GLN A 61 17.07 17.96 2.79
C GLN A 61 16.53 19.19 2.05
N ALA A 62 15.42 19.72 2.55
CA ALA A 62 14.86 20.99 2.10
C ALA A 62 15.75 22.17 2.50
#